data_AF-A0A5N9EGA8-F1
#
_entry.id   AF-A0A5N9EGA8-F1
#
_cell.length_a   1.000
_cell.length_b   1.000
_cell.length_c   1.000
_cell.angle_alpha   90.00
_cell.angle_beta   90.00
_cell.angle_gamma   90.00
#
_symmetry.space_group_name_H-M   'P 1'
#
loop_
_entity.id
_entity.type
_entity.pdbx_description
1 polymer ?
#
loop_
_entity_poly.entity_id
_entity_poly.type
_entity_poly.pdbx_seq_one_letter_code
_entity_poly.pdbx_strand_id
1 'polypeptide(L)' 'MFLFYYPGLINRYKEYLPVTENTPFISLGEGNTPLVLSTTIGPSIGCEKLFFKLEGCNPTGSF' A
#
# COMPACT_ATOMS: atom_id res chain seq x y z
N MET A 1 -20.35 11.31 2.45
CA MET A 1 -19.27 10.42 1.96
C MET A 1 -17.96 10.98 2.48
N PHE A 2 -17.44 10.44 3.59
CA PHE A 2 -16.16 10.90 4.14
C PHE A 2 -15.04 10.24 3.33
N LEU A 3 -14.27 11.04 2.59
CA LEU A 3 -13.00 10.59 2.03
C LEU A 3 -12.01 10.51 3.18
N PHE A 4 -11.61 9.30 3.57
CA PHE A 4 -10.49 9.13 4.48
C PHE A 4 -9.21 9.55 3.75
N TYR A 5 -8.55 10.58 4.27
CA TYR A 5 -7.27 11.06 3.73
C TYR A 5 -6.15 10.09 4.12
N TYR A 6 -5.36 9.65 3.14
CA TYR A 6 -4.17 8.86 3.36
C TYR A 6 -2.91 9.72 3.19
N PRO A 7 -2.02 9.82 4.20
CA PRO A 7 -0.96 10.84 4.21
C PRO A 7 0.34 10.43 3.47
N GLY A 8 0.38 9.26 2.83
CA GLY A 8 1.59 8.68 2.23
C GLY A 8 2.44 7.86 3.21
N LEU A 9 3.46 7.20 2.67
CA LEU A 9 4.24 6.19 3.37
C LEU A 9 5.08 6.80 4.50
N ILE A 10 5.80 7.89 4.21
CA ILE A 10 6.70 8.55 5.18
C ILE A 10 5.91 8.99 6.42
N ASN A 11 4.77 9.67 6.23
CA ASN A 11 3.94 10.12 7.34
C ASN A 11 3.38 8.95 8.16
N ARG A 12 2.90 7.90 7.49
CA ARG A 12 2.27 6.76 8.17
C ARG A 12 3.26 5.90 8.96
N TYR A 13 4.46 5.69 8.43
CA TYR A 13 5.42 4.74 8.96
C TYR A 13 6.70 5.40 9.50
N LYS A 14 6.64 6.69 9.83
CA LYS A 14 7.78 7.46 10.36
C LYS A 14 8.52 6.79 11.52
N GLU A 15 7.80 6.05 12.37
CA GLU A 15 8.36 5.35 13.54
C GLU A 15 9.29 4.19 13.15
N TYR A 16 9.18 3.70 11.92
CA TYR A 16 9.97 2.60 11.38
C TYR A 16 11.01 3.07 10.35
N LEU A 17 11.06 4.37 10.04
CA LEU A 17 11.92 4.95 9.03
C LEU A 17 12.97 5.87 9.67
N PRO A 18 14.15 6.02 9.06
CA PRO A 18 15.18 6.94 9.55
C PRO A 18 14.85 8.40 9.17
N VAL A 19 13.71 8.91 9.65
CA VAL A 19 13.30 10.31 9.44
C VAL A 19 13.85 11.20 10.56
N THR A 20 14.15 12.44 10.21
CA THR A 20 14.61 13.48 11.14
C THR A 20 13.73 14.72 10.99
N GLU A 21 13.91 15.71 11.87
CA GLU A 21 13.25 17.02 11.73
C GLU A 21 13.57 17.74 10.41
N ASN A 22 14.73 17.43 9.82
CA ASN A 22 15.16 17.98 8.54
C ASN A 22 14.71 17.15 7.33
N THR A 23 14.02 16.02 7.54
CA THR A 23 13.54 15.19 6.43
C THR A 23 12.29 15.82 5.81
N PRO A 24 12.31 16.21 4.53
CA PRO A 24 11.13 16.79 3.90
C PRO A 24 10.03 15.73 3.73
N PHE A 25 8.80 16.10 4.04
CA PHE A 25 7.63 15.25 3.86
C PHE A 25 7.09 15.38 2.44
N ILE A 26 7.67 14.59 1.53
CA ILE A 26 7.25 14.51 0.13
C ILE A 26 6.44 13.23 -0.05
N SER A 27 5.27 13.34 -0.69
CA SER A 27 4.35 12.23 -0.89
C SER A 27 3.53 12.46 -2.15
N LEU A 28 3.25 11.38 -2.87
CA LEU A 28 2.24 11.33 -3.94
C LEU A 28 1.00 10.56 -3.49
N GLY A 29 0.90 10.23 -2.20
CA GLY A 29 -0.10 9.32 -1.66
C GLY A 29 0.25 7.84 -1.87
N GLU A 30 1.53 7.53 -2.05
CA GLU A 30 2.03 6.17 -2.26
C GLU A 30 1.89 5.27 -1.04
N GLY A 31 1.73 3.96 -1.27
CA GLY A 31 1.43 2.97 -0.26
C GLY A 31 -0.08 2.75 -0.07
N ASN A 32 -0.44 2.00 0.98
CA ASN A 32 -1.83 1.62 1.28
C ASN A 32 -2.61 1.05 0.08
N THR A 33 -1.88 0.38 -0.81
CA THR A 33 -2.42 -0.33 -1.96
C THR A 33 -3.31 -1.49 -1.51
N PRO A 34 -4.33 -1.88 -2.30
CA PRO A 34 -5.24 -2.95 -1.93
C PRO A 34 -4.53 -4.30 -1.69
N LEU A 35 -5.02 -5.05 -0.69
CA LEU A 35 -4.73 -6.47 -0.52
C LEU A 35 -5.99 -7.25 -0.90
N VAL A 36 -5.98 -7.89 -2.07
CA VAL A 36 -7.17 -8.48 -2.68
C VAL A 36 -7.11 -9.99 -2.61
N LEU A 37 -8.15 -10.62 -2.04
CA LEU A 37 -8.28 -12.08 -2.02
C LEU A 37 -8.52 -12.61 -3.45
N SER A 38 -7.76 -13.63 -3.84
CA SER A 38 -7.96 -14.34 -5.10
C SER A 38 -9.17 -15.26 -5.01
N THR A 39 -10.17 -15.04 -5.85
CA THR A 39 -11.40 -15.87 -5.91
C THR A 39 -11.31 -16.99 -6.95
N THR A 40 -10.27 -17.01 -7.78
CA THR A 40 -10.12 -18.00 -8.86
C THR A 40 -8.79 -18.75 -8.78
N ILE A 41 -7.66 -18.03 -8.73
CA ILE A 41 -6.33 -18.66 -8.76
C ILE A 41 -6.05 -19.41 -7.45
N GLY A 42 -6.41 -18.84 -6.30
CA GLY A 42 -6.26 -19.52 -5.00
C GLY A 42 -6.95 -20.88 -4.98
N PRO A 43 -8.27 -20.93 -5.23
CA PRO A 43 -9.01 -22.20 -5.32
C PRO A 43 -8.47 -23.17 -6.37
N SER A 44 -8.03 -22.70 -7.55
CA SER A 44 -7.57 -23.59 -8.62
C SER A 44 -6.25 -24.31 -8.32
N ILE A 45 -5.44 -23.78 -7.40
CA ILE A 45 -4.16 -24.38 -6.98
C ILE A 45 -4.21 -25.00 -5.58
N GLY A 46 -5.39 -25.10 -4.96
CA GLY A 46 -5.53 -25.61 -3.60
C GLY A 46 -5.00 -24.67 -2.51
N CYS A 47 -4.87 -23.37 -2.80
CA CYS A 47 -4.45 -22.34 -1.85
C CYS A 47 -5.68 -21.55 -1.37
N GLU A 48 -6.19 -21.88 -0.18
CA GLU A 48 -7.40 -21.26 0.39
C GLU A 48 -7.27 -19.74 0.59
N LYS A 49 -6.05 -19.25 0.84
CA LYS A 49 -5.78 -17.85 1.22
C LYS A 49 -4.67 -17.25 0.37
N LEU A 50 -4.91 -17.17 -0.94
CA LEU A 50 -4.05 -16.43 -1.86
C LEU A 50 -4.51 -14.96 -1.95
N PHE A 51 -3.61 -14.03 -1.68
CA PHE A 51 -3.86 -12.59 -1.80
C PHE A 51 -2.91 -11.95 -2.81
N PHE A 52 -3.41 -10.95 -3.53
CA PHE A 52 -2.62 -10.07 -4.37
C PHE A 52 -2.46 -8.72 -3.68
N LYS A 53 -1.20 -8.31 -3.54
CA LYS A 53 -0.85 -6.95 -3.13
C LYS A 53 -0.72 -6.10 -4.39
N LEU A 54 -1.72 -5.27 -4.66
CA LEU A 54 -1.86 -4.55 -5.94
C LEU A 54 -0.99 -3.28 -5.98
N GLU A 55 0.33 -3.45 -6.05
CA GLU A 55 1.29 -2.34 -6.06
C GLU A 55 1.19 -1.45 -7.31
N GLY A 56 0.56 -1.93 -8.39
CA GLY A 56 0.23 -1.11 -9.55
C GLY A 56 -0.75 0.04 -9.25
N CYS A 57 -1.38 0.06 -8.07
CA CYS A 57 -2.24 1.15 -7.62
C CYS A 57 -1.46 2.33 -6.99
N ASN A 58 -0.14 2.24 -6.87
CA ASN A 58 0.68 3.40 -6.50
C ASN A 58 0.63 4.50 -7.58
N PRO A 59 0.99 5.75 -7.24
CA PRO A 59 0.80 6.91 -8.11
C PRO A 59 1.43 6.80 -9.50
N THR A 60 2.55 6.08 -9.64
CA THR A 60 3.28 5.90 -10.90
C THR A 60 3.13 4.50 -11.51
N GLY A 61 2.30 3.64 -10.91
CA GLY A 61 2.00 2.31 -11.44
C GLY A 61 2.97 1.19 -11.04
N SER A 62 3.87 1.42 -10.09
CA SER A 62 4.82 0.43 -9.57
C SER A 62 4.97 0.53 -8.05
N PHE A 63 5.51 -0.53 -7.42
CA PHE A 63 6.10 -0.43 -6.08
C PHE A 63 7.34 0.48 -6.08
#